data_AF-A0A3N9XLT9-F1
#
_entry.id   AF-A0A3N9XLT9-F1
#
_cell.length_a   1.000
_cell.length_b   1.000
_cell.length_c   1.000
_cell.angle_alpha   90.00
_cell.angle_beta   90.00
_cell.angle_gamma   90.00
#
_symmetry.space_group_name_H-M   'P 1'
#
loop_
_entity.id
_entity.type
_entity.pdbx_description
1 polymer ?
#
loop_
_entity_poly.entity_id
_entity_poly.type
_entity_poly.pdbx_seq_one_letter_code
_entity_poly.pdbx_strand_id
1 'polypeptide(L)'
;MDVPAQTIGVEPSRRATPASRYRGVRSRRRHVRAACQLPRVRHQSGRELRGPAPQLTSAPGRRRPSIATHRFVVEIFRTARSQAIISSDGGNVRVTAGWLASLTVAAVIVAPAESIAVAATPTQASTAVVPLATGPQPGTFTGRGFDTCAAPSQTTMNAWRTSSPYGAVGIYISGASRSCSQPNLTASWVANQTSNGWRLIPIELGYQAPCGTRTPKMSADPTTARSQGVSAANSAANAAQALGIGTASTIYNDIEQYPSNASCRAAVLSFLSGWTEQLHVRGYLAGMYSSGSSGIKDVCEAYDNPSYARLDQIWIAWWNGVADTDAGSYCADAYYADQQRVHQYAGEVTETWGGVTMKIDRNYLDVRVTQTPPQQWTTTIDNSASGGFTASTAWGTSAYSGQRFGTDYRFTSPVSSSDVAWFRSTIPATGSYEISVWYPADPGYNNQTPYLVETTTGSRSVSVNQRVNGGRWVSIGVFTLAAGTGNKVGVSRWTSGTGLVVADAVRITRV
;
A
#
# COMPACT_ATOMS: atom_id res chain seq x y z
N MET A 1 33.79 -26.80 53.29
CA MET A 1 34.27 -25.82 52.30
C MET A 1 33.15 -24.81 52.09
N ASP A 2 33.49 -23.54 52.31
CA ASP A 2 32.86 -22.28 51.88
C ASP A 2 31.44 -21.88 52.33
N VAL A 3 31.47 -21.17 53.48
CA VAL A 3 30.78 -19.94 53.94
C VAL A 3 29.55 -19.40 53.17
N PRO A 4 28.43 -19.11 53.88
CA PRO A 4 27.45 -18.12 53.48
C PRO A 4 27.50 -16.82 54.30
N ALA A 5 26.95 -15.78 53.67
CA ALA A 5 26.92 -14.37 54.05
C ALA A 5 26.12 -14.05 55.34
N GLN A 6 26.55 -13.00 56.04
CA GLN A 6 25.87 -12.42 57.20
C GLN A 6 24.76 -11.46 56.79
N THR A 7 23.59 -11.63 57.41
CA THR A 7 22.52 -10.63 57.54
C THR A 7 22.44 -10.26 59.01
N ILE A 8 22.37 -8.97 59.35
CA ILE A 8 21.98 -8.49 60.69
C ILE A 8 20.91 -7.42 60.47
N GLY A 9 19.70 -7.71 60.94
CA GLY A 9 18.63 -6.73 61.13
C GLY A 9 18.60 -6.24 62.57
N VAL A 10 17.94 -5.11 62.82
CA VAL A 10 17.41 -4.72 64.14
C VAL A 10 16.18 -3.79 63.94
N GLU A 11 15.02 -4.24 64.44
CA GLU A 11 13.74 -3.54 64.70
C GLU A 11 13.83 -2.76 66.06
N PRO A 12 12.76 -2.24 66.72
CA PRO A 12 11.54 -1.49 66.34
C PRO A 12 11.36 -0.20 67.19
N SER A 13 10.29 0.59 67.01
CA SER A 13 9.43 1.09 68.13
C SER A 13 8.26 2.00 67.70
N ARG A 14 7.23 2.03 68.55
CA ARG A 14 5.86 2.53 68.37
C ARG A 14 5.63 3.95 68.96
N ARG A 15 4.64 4.69 68.42
CA ARG A 15 3.54 5.47 69.08
C ARG A 15 3.11 6.65 68.17
N ALA A 16 1.86 6.74 67.72
CA ALA A 16 0.62 7.27 68.35
C ALA A 16 0.31 8.75 67.98
N THR A 17 -0.91 8.91 67.44
CA THR A 17 -1.82 10.03 67.06
C THR A 17 -1.69 11.42 67.75
N PRO A 18 -2.20 12.54 67.15
CA PRO A 18 -3.66 12.83 67.15
C PRO A 18 -4.25 13.61 65.93
N ALA A 19 -5.59 13.67 65.93
CA ALA A 19 -6.49 14.28 64.94
C ALA A 19 -6.73 15.79 65.15
N SER A 20 -7.20 16.48 64.09
CA SER A 20 -7.93 17.76 64.20
C SER A 20 -9.00 17.88 63.11
N ARG A 21 -10.22 18.22 63.55
CA ARG A 21 -11.43 18.56 62.76
C ARG A 21 -11.43 20.06 62.42
N TYR A 22 -12.23 20.52 61.45
CA TYR A 22 -13.37 21.44 61.68
C TYR A 22 -14.16 21.79 60.38
N ARG A 23 -15.50 21.68 60.49
CA ARG A 23 -16.64 22.47 59.93
C ARG A 23 -16.55 23.07 58.51
N GLY A 24 -17.56 23.02 57.62
CA GLY A 24 -19.00 22.86 57.79
C GLY A 24 -19.73 24.22 57.82
N VAL A 25 -20.13 24.76 56.65
CA VAL A 25 -21.18 25.81 56.53
C VAL A 25 -22.08 25.53 55.32
N ARG A 26 -23.37 25.36 55.59
CA ARG A 26 -24.49 25.40 54.63
C ARG A 26 -24.93 26.85 54.43
N SER A 27 -25.35 27.21 53.22
CA SER A 27 -26.21 28.36 52.94
C SER A 27 -27.28 27.98 51.91
N ARG A 28 -28.51 28.49 52.14
CA ARG A 28 -29.78 28.09 51.52
C ARG A 28 -30.11 28.92 50.27
N ARG A 29 -30.79 28.23 49.33
CA ARG A 29 -31.89 28.65 48.42
C ARG A 29 -31.93 30.09 47.88
N ARG A 30 -32.05 30.19 46.55
CA ARG A 30 -33.16 30.92 45.87
C ARG A 30 -33.44 30.29 44.50
N HIS A 31 -34.71 29.96 44.27
CA HIS A 31 -35.27 29.75 42.94
C HIS A 31 -35.41 31.10 42.24
N VAL A 32 -34.97 31.17 40.98
CA VAL A 32 -35.49 32.12 40.00
C VAL A 32 -35.67 31.36 38.68
N ARG A 33 -36.93 31.30 38.21
CA ARG A 33 -37.30 30.98 36.84
C ARG A 33 -37.07 32.22 35.98
N ALA A 34 -36.41 32.06 34.83
CA ALA A 34 -36.55 32.88 33.62
C ALA A 34 -35.91 32.06 32.47
N ALA A 35 -36.69 31.37 31.64
CA ALA A 35 -37.28 31.88 30.40
C ALA A 35 -36.22 32.48 29.46
N CYS A 36 -35.78 31.69 28.47
CA CYS A 36 -35.28 32.23 27.22
C CYS A 36 -35.77 31.35 26.07
N GLN A 37 -36.49 31.99 25.16
CA GLN A 37 -37.24 31.40 24.06
C GLN A 37 -36.36 30.71 23.03
N LEU A 38 -36.79 29.53 22.59
CA LEU A 38 -36.44 28.96 21.29
C LEU A 38 -37.22 29.71 20.20
N PRO A 39 -36.59 30.15 19.10
CA PRO A 39 -37.34 30.57 17.92
C PRO A 39 -37.97 29.35 17.26
N ARG A 40 -39.31 29.32 17.28
CA ARG A 40 -40.14 28.46 16.42
C ARG A 40 -39.88 28.83 14.95
N VAL A 41 -39.33 27.92 14.16
CA VAL A 41 -39.51 27.96 12.71
C VAL A 41 -40.84 27.28 12.38
N ARG A 42 -41.69 28.07 11.74
CA ARG A 42 -43.08 27.77 11.37
C ARG A 42 -43.07 26.72 10.25
N HIS A 43 -43.58 25.52 10.52
CA HIS A 43 -44.06 24.64 9.47
C HIS A 43 -45.33 25.25 8.87
N GLN A 44 -45.29 25.63 7.59
CA GLN A 44 -46.50 25.78 6.79
C GLN A 44 -46.73 24.48 6.01
N SER A 45 -47.82 23.83 6.37
CA SER A 45 -48.50 22.79 5.62
C SER A 45 -49.09 23.35 4.32
N GLY A 46 -48.79 22.71 3.19
CA GLY A 46 -49.40 22.94 1.89
C GLY A 46 -49.79 21.61 1.26
N ARG A 47 -51.10 21.43 1.17
CA ARG A 47 -51.92 20.26 0.80
C ARG A 47 -51.66 19.67 -0.60
N GLU A 48 -52.01 18.39 -0.72
CA GLU A 48 -52.06 17.52 -1.91
C GLU A 48 -52.65 18.14 -3.19
N LEU A 49 -52.10 17.73 -4.35
CA LEU A 49 -52.88 17.45 -5.56
C LEU A 49 -52.32 16.22 -6.30
N ARG A 50 -53.26 15.36 -6.73
CA ARG A 50 -53.07 14.04 -7.35
C ARG A 50 -52.85 14.11 -8.87
N GLY A 51 -51.89 13.31 -9.35
CA GLY A 51 -51.87 12.56 -10.63
C GLY A 51 -51.64 13.33 -11.94
N PRO A 52 -51.43 12.62 -13.09
CA PRO A 52 -51.03 11.23 -13.29
C PRO A 52 -49.75 11.06 -14.15
N ALA A 53 -49.28 9.81 -14.21
CA ALA A 53 -48.14 9.35 -15.02
C ALA A 53 -48.36 9.45 -16.54
N PRO A 54 -47.31 9.63 -17.36
CA PRO A 54 -47.42 9.40 -18.79
C PRO A 54 -47.08 7.95 -19.14
N GLN A 55 -48.06 7.29 -19.77
CA GLN A 55 -47.87 6.12 -20.63
C GLN A 55 -47.02 6.52 -21.84
N LEU A 56 -46.02 5.71 -22.19
CA LEU A 56 -45.39 5.73 -23.50
C LEU A 56 -45.87 4.51 -24.28
N THR A 57 -46.45 4.83 -25.43
CA THR A 57 -47.07 3.94 -26.41
C THR A 57 -46.03 3.18 -27.24
N SER A 58 -46.47 2.03 -27.76
CA SER A 58 -45.68 1.05 -28.51
C SER A 58 -45.73 1.23 -30.04
N ALA A 59 -44.60 0.88 -30.68
CA ALA A 59 -44.40 0.29 -32.01
C ALA A 59 -44.36 1.19 -33.28
N PRO A 60 -43.79 0.74 -34.44
CA PRO A 60 -42.97 -0.46 -34.73
C PRO A 60 -41.66 -0.22 -35.54
N GLY A 61 -40.75 -1.19 -35.47
CA GLY A 61 -39.98 -1.67 -36.63
C GLY A 61 -38.75 -0.87 -37.10
N ARG A 62 -37.54 -1.38 -36.85
CA ARG A 62 -36.44 -1.42 -37.83
C ARG A 62 -35.38 -2.46 -37.43
N ARG A 63 -34.81 -3.06 -38.47
CA ARG A 63 -34.14 -4.35 -38.53
C ARG A 63 -32.79 -4.39 -37.80
N ARG A 64 -32.48 -5.55 -37.23
CA ARG A 64 -31.15 -5.95 -36.74
C ARG A 64 -30.17 -6.06 -37.93
N PRO A 65 -28.93 -5.55 -37.85
CA PRO A 65 -27.88 -5.95 -38.78
C PRO A 65 -27.27 -7.29 -38.31
N SER A 66 -27.12 -8.21 -39.26
CA SER A 66 -26.47 -9.50 -39.10
C SER A 66 -24.97 -9.34 -38.83
N ILE A 67 -24.46 -10.10 -37.86
CA ILE A 67 -23.04 -10.33 -37.60
C ILE A 67 -22.46 -11.08 -38.80
N ALA A 68 -21.57 -10.42 -39.54
CA ALA A 68 -20.80 -11.03 -40.62
C ALA A 68 -19.54 -11.69 -40.05
N THR A 69 -19.52 -13.01 -40.08
CA THR A 69 -18.38 -13.87 -39.75
C THR A 69 -17.20 -13.57 -40.69
N HIS A 70 -16.21 -12.81 -40.22
CA HIS A 70 -14.94 -12.68 -40.92
C HIS A 70 -13.99 -13.80 -40.47
N ARG A 71 -13.72 -14.73 -41.39
CA ARG A 71 -12.65 -15.72 -41.27
C ARG A 71 -11.30 -14.98 -41.29
N PHE A 72 -10.60 -14.96 -40.16
CA PHE A 72 -9.18 -14.61 -40.13
C PHE A 72 -8.37 -15.82 -40.61
N VAL A 73 -7.71 -15.66 -41.75
CA VAL A 73 -6.64 -16.53 -42.21
C VAL A 73 -5.39 -16.14 -41.41
N VAL A 74 -4.84 -17.09 -40.64
CA VAL A 74 -3.55 -16.94 -39.96
C VAL A 74 -2.46 -17.20 -40.99
N GLU A 75 -1.85 -16.14 -41.50
CA GLU A 75 -0.65 -16.23 -42.33
C GLU A 75 0.58 -16.30 -41.41
N ILE A 76 1.28 -17.43 -41.47
CA ILE A 76 2.48 -17.72 -40.69
C ILE A 76 3.65 -16.96 -41.31
N PHE A 77 4.03 -15.81 -40.75
CA PHE A 77 5.33 -15.21 -41.04
C PHE A 77 6.42 -15.91 -40.22
N ARG A 78 7.22 -16.74 -40.90
CA ARG A 78 8.51 -17.22 -40.39
C ARG A 78 9.50 -16.05 -40.44
N THR A 79 9.75 -15.40 -39.31
CA THR A 79 10.91 -14.49 -39.19
C THR A 79 12.13 -15.32 -38.79
N ALA A 80 13.09 -15.46 -39.70
CA ALA A 80 14.40 -16.00 -39.40
C ALA A 80 15.11 -15.08 -38.40
N ARG A 81 15.42 -15.59 -37.20
CA ARG A 81 16.32 -14.93 -36.26
C ARG A 81 17.75 -15.22 -36.68
N SER A 82 18.41 -14.28 -37.35
CA SER A 82 19.87 -14.24 -37.40
C SER A 82 20.38 -13.77 -36.04
N GLN A 83 21.10 -14.63 -35.33
CA GLN A 83 21.80 -14.27 -34.11
C GLN A 83 23.04 -13.46 -34.48
N ALA A 84 23.09 -12.18 -34.07
CA ALA A 84 24.32 -11.41 -34.04
C ALA A 84 25.06 -11.72 -32.74
N ILE A 85 26.16 -12.45 -32.84
CA ILE A 85 27.13 -12.63 -31.75
C ILE A 85 27.94 -11.33 -31.68
N ILE A 86 27.77 -10.55 -30.62
CA ILE A 86 28.63 -9.40 -30.33
C ILE A 86 29.75 -9.89 -29.43
N SER A 87 30.94 -10.07 -30.01
CA SER A 87 32.20 -10.18 -29.28
C SER A 87 32.83 -8.80 -29.25
N SER A 88 33.05 -8.26 -28.05
CA SER A 88 33.77 -7.01 -27.84
C SER A 88 35.27 -7.27 -27.87
N ASP A 89 35.98 -6.65 -28.80
CA ASP A 89 37.38 -6.23 -28.63
C ASP A 89 37.64 -4.99 -29.47
N GLY A 90 38.45 -4.09 -28.91
CA GLY A 90 38.53 -2.69 -29.30
C GLY A 90 39.19 -2.38 -30.65
N GLY A 91 39.03 -1.11 -31.06
CA GLY A 91 39.84 -0.49 -32.09
C GLY A 91 39.05 -0.08 -33.34
N ASN A 92 38.96 1.22 -33.55
CA ASN A 92 38.56 1.95 -34.76
C ASN A 92 38.57 1.15 -36.08
N VAL A 93 37.42 1.07 -36.77
CA VAL A 93 37.40 0.70 -38.19
C VAL A 93 36.46 1.63 -38.97
N ARG A 94 37.07 2.45 -39.84
CA ARG A 94 36.42 3.04 -41.03
C ARG A 94 36.29 1.93 -42.07
N VAL A 95 35.10 1.73 -42.64
CA VAL A 95 34.92 0.81 -43.78
C VAL A 95 34.45 1.58 -45.01
N THR A 96 35.39 1.75 -45.93
CA THR A 96 35.19 2.07 -47.35
C THR A 96 34.59 0.86 -48.08
N ALA A 97 33.57 1.09 -48.89
CA ALA A 97 32.90 0.08 -49.71
C ALA A 97 33.81 -0.44 -50.84
N GLY A 98 34.00 -1.75 -50.91
CA GLY A 98 34.63 -2.44 -52.03
C GLY A 98 33.70 -3.53 -52.55
N TRP A 99 33.16 -3.32 -53.75
CA TRP A 99 32.33 -4.27 -54.48
C TRP A 99 33.20 -5.27 -55.23
N LEU A 100 32.89 -6.57 -55.15
CA LEU A 100 33.35 -7.56 -56.11
C LEU A 100 32.14 -8.13 -56.86
N ALA A 101 32.24 -7.99 -58.18
CA ALA A 101 31.23 -8.29 -59.17
C ALA A 101 31.07 -9.79 -59.41
N SER A 102 29.86 -10.20 -59.75
CA SER A 102 29.62 -11.40 -60.55
C SER A 102 28.47 -11.09 -61.52
N LEU A 103 28.81 -11.10 -62.80
CA LEU A 103 27.90 -10.90 -63.94
C LEU A 103 27.04 -12.17 -64.16
N THR A 104 25.74 -11.97 -64.29
CA THR A 104 24.89 -12.79 -65.19
C THR A 104 23.90 -11.87 -65.90
N VAL A 105 23.87 -12.01 -67.22
CA VAL A 105 23.10 -11.24 -68.20
C VAL A 105 21.63 -11.67 -68.21
N ALA A 106 20.67 -10.73 -68.18
CA ALA A 106 19.58 -10.61 -69.17
C ALA A 106 18.43 -9.67 -68.72
N ALA A 107 17.85 -9.02 -69.72
CA ALA A 107 16.59 -8.25 -69.75
C ALA A 107 16.62 -6.81 -69.19
N VAL A 108 16.94 -5.86 -70.08
CA VAL A 108 16.56 -4.45 -69.91
C VAL A 108 15.05 -4.33 -70.13
N ILE A 109 14.29 -4.25 -69.04
CA ILE A 109 12.96 -3.65 -69.03
C ILE A 109 13.17 -2.23 -68.50
N VAL A 110 13.01 -1.23 -69.36
CA VAL A 110 12.95 0.17 -68.93
C VAL A 110 11.57 0.38 -68.29
N ALA A 111 11.48 0.14 -66.98
CA ALA A 111 10.37 0.65 -66.18
C ALA A 111 10.63 2.14 -65.91
N PRO A 112 9.60 3.01 -65.95
CA PRO A 112 9.77 4.39 -65.53
C PRO A 112 10.23 4.41 -64.07
N ALA A 113 11.23 5.23 -63.76
CA ALA A 113 11.68 5.46 -62.40
C ALA A 113 10.56 6.20 -61.65
N GLU A 114 9.64 5.45 -61.05
CA GLU A 114 8.82 5.99 -59.98
C GLU A 114 9.75 6.26 -58.80
N SER A 115 9.76 7.53 -58.38
CA SER A 115 10.45 7.97 -57.18
C SER A 115 9.94 7.14 -56.01
N ILE A 116 10.76 6.20 -55.53
CA ILE A 116 10.51 5.50 -54.28
C ILE A 116 10.54 6.58 -53.19
N ALA A 117 9.37 6.99 -52.73
CA ALA A 117 9.24 7.78 -51.52
C ALA A 117 9.85 6.93 -50.40
N VAL A 118 11.06 7.28 -49.97
CA VAL A 118 11.65 6.71 -48.77
C VAL A 118 10.71 7.09 -47.63
N ALA A 119 9.90 6.13 -47.18
CA ALA A 119 9.04 6.31 -46.02
C ALA A 119 9.93 6.80 -44.87
N ALA A 120 9.66 8.01 -44.39
CA ALA A 120 10.35 8.54 -43.23
C ALA A 120 10.21 7.51 -42.10
N THR A 121 11.35 7.04 -41.58
CA THR A 121 11.40 6.23 -40.37
C THR A 121 10.55 6.92 -39.29
N PRO A 122 9.61 6.22 -38.64
CA PRO A 122 8.85 6.83 -37.56
C PRO A 122 9.84 7.28 -36.49
N THR A 123 9.87 8.58 -36.23
CA THR A 123 10.60 9.16 -35.12
C THR A 123 10.12 8.45 -33.86
N GLN A 124 11.00 7.65 -33.23
CA GLN A 124 10.71 7.14 -31.89
C GLN A 124 10.44 8.35 -31.00
N ALA A 125 9.21 8.46 -30.50
CA ALA A 125 8.88 9.44 -29.49
C ALA A 125 9.83 9.19 -28.30
N SER A 126 10.73 10.13 -28.05
CA SER A 126 11.52 10.16 -26.82
C SER A 126 10.54 10.07 -25.65
N THR A 127 10.66 9.02 -24.84
CA THR A 127 9.90 8.93 -23.60
C THR A 127 10.34 10.09 -22.72
N ALA A 128 9.46 11.08 -22.53
CA ALA A 128 9.76 12.23 -21.69
C ALA A 128 10.07 11.74 -20.27
N VAL A 129 11.27 12.03 -19.78
CA VAL A 129 11.69 11.69 -18.42
C VAL A 129 10.85 12.52 -17.44
N VAL A 130 10.11 11.85 -16.56
CA VAL A 130 9.32 12.52 -15.51
C VAL A 130 10.29 13.18 -14.52
N PRO A 131 10.21 14.50 -14.29
CA PRO A 131 11.03 15.17 -13.28
C PRO A 131 10.77 14.58 -11.89
N LEU A 132 11.83 14.33 -11.13
CA LEU A 132 11.73 13.74 -9.80
C LEU A 132 11.72 14.80 -8.69
N ALA A 133 10.97 14.52 -7.63
CA ALA A 133 11.01 15.25 -6.39
C ALA A 133 12.39 15.13 -5.72
N THR A 134 12.82 16.18 -5.02
CA THR A 134 14.08 16.15 -4.25
C THR A 134 13.87 15.38 -2.94
N GLY A 135 14.29 14.11 -2.93
CA GLY A 135 14.21 13.21 -1.77
C GLY A 135 12.77 12.80 -1.40
N PRO A 136 12.62 11.97 -0.34
CA PRO A 136 11.31 11.54 0.14
C PRO A 136 10.45 12.72 0.61
N GLN A 137 9.13 12.59 0.45
CA GLN A 137 8.16 13.62 0.82
C GLN A 137 7.18 13.09 1.90
N PRO A 138 6.92 13.83 3.00
CA PRO A 138 7.58 15.08 3.40
C PRO A 138 9.05 14.89 3.83
N GLY A 139 9.51 13.64 3.91
CA GLY A 139 10.88 13.33 4.35
C GLY A 139 11.03 13.51 5.86
N THR A 140 12.26 13.80 6.30
CA THR A 140 12.50 14.22 7.68
C THR A 140 12.32 15.71 7.81
N PHE A 141 11.35 16.11 8.63
CA PHE A 141 10.93 17.49 8.80
C PHE A 141 10.22 17.72 10.14
N THR A 142 10.67 18.73 10.86
CA THR A 142 9.97 19.28 12.03
C THR A 142 9.69 20.75 11.76
N GLY A 143 8.43 21.16 11.86
CA GLY A 143 8.03 22.55 11.64
C GLY A 143 6.61 22.73 11.11
N ARG A 144 6.28 23.97 10.77
CA ARG A 144 4.94 24.32 10.28
C ARG A 144 4.74 23.90 8.83
N GLY A 145 3.57 23.33 8.58
CA GLY A 145 3.03 23.12 7.24
C GLY A 145 1.64 23.70 7.13
N PHE A 146 1.06 23.62 5.95
CA PHE A 146 -0.35 23.88 5.73
C PHE A 146 -0.88 22.95 4.65
N ASP A 147 -2.19 22.85 4.52
CA ASP A 147 -2.80 22.27 3.34
C ASP A 147 -3.90 23.20 2.82
N THR A 148 -4.20 23.07 1.54
CA THR A 148 -5.24 23.85 0.88
C THR A 148 -5.77 23.06 -0.31
N CYS A 149 -7.01 23.35 -0.68
CA CYS A 149 -7.80 22.48 -1.56
C CYS A 149 -7.16 22.24 -2.93
N ALA A 150 -6.55 23.26 -3.55
CA ALA A 150 -5.86 23.14 -4.84
C ALA A 150 -4.39 23.51 -4.71
N ALA A 151 -3.50 22.76 -5.38
CA ALA A 151 -2.08 23.09 -5.46
C ALA A 151 -1.89 24.56 -5.91
N PRO A 152 -1.23 25.42 -5.11
CA PRO A 152 -1.10 26.84 -5.44
C PRO A 152 -0.25 27.09 -6.70
N SER A 153 -0.43 28.26 -7.31
CA SER A 153 0.40 28.69 -8.44
C SER A 153 1.87 28.87 -8.03
N GLN A 154 2.80 28.83 -8.99
CA GLN A 154 4.22 29.05 -8.69
C GLN A 154 4.48 30.42 -8.04
N THR A 155 3.81 31.47 -8.53
CA THR A 155 3.92 32.82 -7.96
C THR A 155 3.48 32.84 -6.50
N THR A 156 2.37 32.16 -6.19
CA THR A 156 1.87 32.00 -4.82
C THR A 156 2.88 31.28 -3.94
N MET A 157 3.40 30.14 -4.40
CA MET A 157 4.38 29.34 -3.66
C MET A 157 5.66 30.13 -3.38
N ASN A 158 6.16 30.91 -4.35
CA ASN A 158 7.35 31.74 -4.16
C ASN A 158 7.14 32.86 -3.12
N ALA A 159 6.00 33.56 -3.19
CA ALA A 159 5.66 34.63 -2.25
C ALA A 159 5.54 34.10 -0.82
N TRP A 160 4.86 32.95 -0.65
CA TRP A 160 4.69 32.29 0.64
C TRP A 160 5.97 31.68 1.18
N ARG A 161 6.82 31.09 0.34
CA ARG A 161 8.11 30.51 0.76
C ARG A 161 9.04 31.54 1.39
N THR A 162 8.97 32.78 0.91
CA THR A 162 9.81 33.90 1.35
C THR A 162 9.24 34.60 2.58
N SER A 163 7.91 34.65 2.71
CA SER A 163 7.25 35.54 3.66
C SER A 163 6.52 34.83 4.81
N SER A 164 6.14 33.55 4.64
CA SER A 164 5.37 32.79 5.62
C SER A 164 6.26 31.91 6.50
N PRO A 165 5.77 31.44 7.68
CA PRO A 165 6.54 30.55 8.55
C PRO A 165 6.45 29.07 8.13
N TYR A 166 5.82 28.76 7.00
CA TYR A 166 5.56 27.39 6.56
C TYR A 166 6.71 26.83 5.71
N GLY A 167 7.08 25.57 5.97
CA GLY A 167 8.04 24.81 5.19
C GLY A 167 7.46 23.57 4.51
N ALA A 168 6.21 23.21 4.81
CA ALA A 168 5.52 22.06 4.22
C ALA A 168 4.15 22.44 3.64
N VAL A 169 3.71 21.73 2.60
CA VAL A 169 2.40 21.91 1.97
C VAL A 169 1.73 20.57 1.65
N GLY A 170 0.46 20.42 2.02
CA GLY A 170 -0.39 19.29 1.63
C GLY A 170 -0.85 19.36 0.18
N ILE A 171 -0.79 18.23 -0.51
CA ILE A 171 -1.19 18.10 -1.91
C ILE A 171 -2.08 16.88 -2.11
N TYR A 172 -3.27 17.09 -2.66
CA TYR A 172 -4.24 16.04 -2.93
C TYR A 172 -3.93 15.31 -4.25
N ILE A 173 -3.12 14.26 -4.18
CA ILE A 173 -2.56 13.57 -5.34
C ILE A 173 -3.58 12.64 -6.02
N SER A 174 -4.52 12.08 -5.25
CA SER A 174 -5.47 11.08 -5.76
C SER A 174 -6.70 10.93 -4.84
N GLY A 175 -7.60 10.02 -5.21
CA GLY A 175 -8.84 9.74 -4.49
C GLY A 175 -10.06 10.44 -5.10
N ALA A 176 -11.21 9.76 -5.01
CA ALA A 176 -12.47 10.16 -5.62
C ALA A 176 -13.31 11.14 -4.78
N SER A 177 -12.95 11.38 -3.52
CA SER A 177 -13.61 12.36 -2.64
C SER A 177 -13.02 13.77 -2.74
N ARG A 178 -12.01 13.99 -3.59
CA ARG A 178 -11.44 15.32 -3.81
C ARG A 178 -12.49 16.28 -4.37
N SER A 179 -12.64 17.43 -3.71
CA SER A 179 -13.60 18.48 -4.09
C SER A 179 -13.02 19.49 -5.09
N CYS A 180 -11.70 19.72 -5.07
CA CYS A 180 -11.03 20.64 -5.97
C CYS A 180 -10.29 19.94 -7.11
N SER A 181 -10.31 20.57 -8.29
CA SER A 181 -9.36 20.26 -9.35
C SER A 181 -7.94 20.66 -8.93
N GLN A 182 -6.94 20.00 -9.53
CA GLN A 182 -5.52 20.22 -9.23
C GLN A 182 -4.79 20.79 -10.47
N PRO A 183 -5.14 22.01 -10.95
CA PRO A 183 -4.65 22.52 -12.23
C PRO A 183 -3.13 22.75 -12.27
N ASN A 184 -2.50 23.02 -11.12
CA ASN A 184 -1.07 23.26 -11.03
C ASN A 184 -0.26 22.01 -10.66
N LEU A 185 -0.90 20.94 -10.18
CA LEU A 185 -0.20 19.77 -9.65
C LEU A 185 0.32 18.91 -10.79
N THR A 186 1.58 19.12 -11.13
CA THR A 186 2.32 18.41 -12.18
C THR A 186 3.67 17.94 -11.65
N ALA A 187 4.31 16.99 -12.33
CA ALA A 187 5.65 16.54 -11.95
C ALA A 187 6.67 17.70 -11.94
N SER A 188 6.59 18.62 -12.91
CA SER A 188 7.44 19.82 -12.94
C SER A 188 7.18 20.75 -11.76
N TRP A 189 5.91 20.93 -11.36
CA TRP A 189 5.57 21.72 -10.17
C TRP A 189 6.13 21.07 -8.89
N VAL A 190 6.01 19.75 -8.75
CA VAL A 190 6.55 18.98 -7.61
C VAL A 190 8.07 19.09 -7.54
N ALA A 191 8.77 18.87 -8.65
CA ALA A 191 10.22 19.02 -8.72
C ALA A 191 10.65 20.45 -8.34
N ASN A 192 9.93 21.47 -8.83
CA ASN A 192 10.25 22.87 -8.51
C ASN A 192 9.97 23.22 -7.04
N GLN A 193 8.90 22.73 -6.42
CA GLN A 193 8.63 23.04 -5.01
C GLN A 193 9.70 22.40 -4.11
N THR A 194 10.02 21.14 -4.38
CA THR A 194 10.99 20.41 -3.57
C THR A 194 12.42 20.92 -3.76
N SER A 195 12.81 21.39 -4.95
CA SER A 195 14.10 22.05 -5.15
C SER A 195 14.18 23.42 -4.45
N ASN A 196 13.06 24.12 -4.28
CA ASN A 196 12.95 25.35 -3.48
C ASN A 196 12.77 25.08 -1.97
N GLY A 197 12.97 23.84 -1.54
CA GLY A 197 13.00 23.46 -0.13
C GLY A 197 11.62 23.33 0.53
N TRP A 198 10.53 23.29 -0.23
CA TRP A 198 9.25 22.84 0.30
C TRP A 198 9.27 21.35 0.58
N ARG A 199 8.61 20.93 1.66
CA ARG A 199 8.21 19.54 1.89
C ARG A 199 6.77 19.34 1.42
N LEU A 200 6.51 18.25 0.72
CA LEU A 200 5.16 17.92 0.26
C LEU A 200 4.54 16.86 1.16
N ILE A 201 3.24 17.00 1.46
CA ILE A 201 2.45 16.02 2.22
C ILE A 201 1.43 15.40 1.24
N PRO A 202 1.72 14.24 0.62
CA PRO A 202 0.84 13.61 -0.35
C PRO A 202 -0.43 13.03 0.30
N ILE A 203 -1.60 13.41 -0.21
CA ILE A 203 -2.91 13.04 0.35
C ILE A 203 -3.74 12.25 -0.68
N GLU A 204 -4.25 11.10 -0.23
CA GLU A 204 -5.29 10.31 -0.89
C GLU A 204 -6.64 10.59 -0.21
N LEU A 205 -7.50 11.39 -0.85
CA LEU A 205 -8.85 11.68 -0.36
C LEU A 205 -9.87 10.81 -1.10
N GLY A 206 -10.05 9.59 -0.57
CA GLY A 206 -10.80 8.50 -1.20
C GLY A 206 -11.93 7.95 -0.33
N TYR A 207 -11.95 6.63 -0.14
CA TYR A 207 -13.00 5.96 0.61
C TYR A 207 -13.14 6.49 2.05
N GLN A 208 -14.38 6.75 2.44
CA GLN A 208 -14.76 7.24 3.76
C GLN A 208 -15.36 6.11 4.60
N ALA A 209 -15.33 6.27 5.93
CA ALA A 209 -15.81 5.26 6.86
C ALA A 209 -17.27 4.86 6.58
N PRO A 210 -17.64 3.56 6.72
CA PRO A 210 -18.98 3.08 6.35
C PRO A 210 -20.08 3.69 7.22
N CYS A 211 -19.76 4.00 8.47
CA CYS A 211 -20.65 4.65 9.44
C CYS A 211 -20.74 6.18 9.29
N GLY A 212 -19.88 6.81 8.48
CA GLY A 212 -19.90 8.25 8.23
C GLY A 212 -21.01 8.67 7.26
N THR A 213 -21.08 9.97 6.97
CA THR A 213 -22.03 10.54 5.98
C THR A 213 -21.42 10.76 4.60
N ARG A 214 -20.09 10.80 4.50
CA ARG A 214 -19.36 11.12 3.27
C ARG A 214 -19.25 9.93 2.33
N THR A 215 -19.04 10.21 1.05
CA THR A 215 -18.95 9.23 -0.05
C THR A 215 -17.70 9.45 -0.91
N PRO A 216 -17.17 8.40 -1.58
CA PRO A 216 -17.65 7.02 -1.54
C PRO A 216 -17.29 6.33 -0.22
N LYS A 217 -18.10 5.38 0.21
CA LYS A 217 -17.86 4.63 1.45
C LYS A 217 -17.08 3.36 1.17
N MET A 218 -16.12 3.03 2.04
CA MET A 218 -15.60 1.66 2.09
C MET A 218 -16.70 0.70 2.53
N SER A 219 -16.50 -0.59 2.27
CA SER A 219 -17.39 -1.65 2.71
C SER A 219 -17.43 -1.72 4.24
N ALA A 220 -18.60 -2.05 4.79
CA ALA A 220 -18.72 -2.41 6.20
C ALA A 220 -18.18 -3.81 6.50
N ASP A 221 -17.99 -4.64 5.47
CA ASP A 221 -17.34 -5.96 5.57
C ASP A 221 -15.81 -5.78 5.64
N PRO A 222 -15.14 -6.21 6.74
CA PRO A 222 -13.70 -5.97 6.93
C PRO A 222 -12.81 -6.59 5.84
N THR A 223 -13.16 -7.76 5.30
CA THR A 223 -12.38 -8.43 4.24
C THR A 223 -12.41 -7.63 2.94
N THR A 224 -13.60 -7.15 2.57
CA THR A 224 -13.78 -6.29 1.42
C THR A 224 -13.11 -4.93 1.63
N ALA A 225 -13.25 -4.34 2.82
CA ALA A 225 -12.63 -3.07 3.19
C ALA A 225 -11.09 -3.14 3.06
N ARG A 226 -10.48 -4.23 3.54
CA ARG A 226 -9.04 -4.49 3.35
C ARG A 226 -8.64 -4.50 1.87
N SER A 227 -9.42 -5.18 1.02
CA SER A 227 -9.16 -5.23 -0.43
C SER A 227 -9.31 -3.87 -1.11
N GLN A 228 -10.23 -3.03 -0.61
CA GLN A 228 -10.35 -1.63 -1.05
C GLN A 228 -9.15 -0.79 -0.62
N GLY A 229 -8.60 -1.03 0.58
CA GLY A 229 -7.36 -0.41 1.06
C GLY A 229 -6.16 -0.68 0.14
N VAL A 230 -5.98 -1.94 -0.28
CA VAL A 230 -4.95 -2.33 -1.27
C VAL A 230 -5.14 -1.58 -2.60
N SER A 231 -6.39 -1.47 -3.06
CA SER A 231 -6.71 -0.79 -4.32
C SER A 231 -6.44 0.72 -4.24
N ALA A 232 -6.81 1.36 -3.12
CA ALA A 232 -6.51 2.77 -2.85
C ALA A 232 -5.00 3.02 -2.80
N ALA A 233 -4.23 2.17 -2.10
CA ALA A 233 -2.77 2.27 -2.01
C ALA A 233 -2.11 2.16 -3.39
N ASN A 234 -2.58 1.26 -4.25
CA ASN A 234 -2.07 1.16 -5.62
C ASN A 234 -2.36 2.42 -6.44
N SER A 235 -3.57 2.97 -6.34
CA SER A 235 -3.94 4.22 -7.00
C SER A 235 -3.06 5.38 -6.53
N ALA A 236 -2.89 5.53 -5.22
CA ALA A 236 -2.12 6.61 -4.64
C ALA A 236 -0.63 6.50 -4.96
N ALA A 237 -0.05 5.30 -4.89
CA ALA A 237 1.33 5.07 -5.30
C ALA A 237 1.54 5.38 -6.80
N ASN A 238 0.60 5.00 -7.68
CA ASN A 238 0.67 5.34 -9.10
C ASN A 238 0.62 6.86 -9.33
N ALA A 239 -0.24 7.57 -8.60
CA ALA A 239 -0.34 9.02 -8.67
C ALA A 239 0.94 9.70 -8.16
N ALA A 240 1.50 9.23 -7.04
CA ALA A 240 2.78 9.71 -6.52
C ALA A 240 3.91 9.53 -7.55
N GLN A 241 4.03 8.34 -8.15
CA GLN A 241 5.02 8.05 -9.18
C GLN A 241 4.86 8.94 -10.42
N ALA A 242 3.63 9.17 -10.88
CA ALA A 242 3.36 10.06 -12.02
C ALA A 242 3.74 11.52 -11.75
N LEU A 243 3.73 11.94 -10.48
CA LEU A 243 4.18 13.25 -10.03
C LEU A 243 5.68 13.31 -9.70
N GLY A 244 6.43 12.21 -9.88
CA GLY A 244 7.85 12.14 -9.55
C GLY A 244 8.14 12.01 -8.05
N ILE A 245 7.15 11.70 -7.22
CA ILE A 245 7.32 11.49 -5.78
C ILE A 245 7.82 10.05 -5.58
N GLY A 246 9.11 9.94 -5.27
CA GLY A 246 9.81 8.67 -5.14
C GLY A 246 9.44 7.85 -3.90
N THR A 247 9.98 6.64 -3.83
CA THR A 247 9.86 5.72 -2.70
C THR A 247 10.43 6.32 -1.41
N ALA A 248 10.12 5.68 -0.26
CA ALA A 248 10.33 6.17 1.09
C ALA A 248 9.54 7.45 1.46
N SER A 249 8.78 8.03 0.52
CA SER A 249 7.79 9.07 0.82
C SER A 249 6.61 8.49 1.60
N THR A 250 5.96 9.32 2.41
CA THR A 250 4.73 8.95 3.13
C THR A 250 3.52 9.42 2.33
N ILE A 251 2.50 8.57 2.19
CA ILE A 251 1.21 8.94 1.60
C ILE A 251 0.14 8.83 2.70
N TYR A 252 -0.62 9.90 2.91
CA TYR A 252 -1.65 9.97 3.94
C TYR A 252 -3.01 9.65 3.34
N ASN A 253 -3.67 8.62 3.86
CA ASN A 253 -5.07 8.36 3.57
C ASN A 253 -5.94 9.30 4.40
N ASP A 254 -6.83 10.04 3.76
CA ASP A 254 -7.75 10.96 4.40
C ASP A 254 -9.10 10.28 4.65
N ILE A 255 -9.35 9.96 5.93
CA ILE A 255 -10.65 9.49 6.41
C ILE A 255 -11.19 10.54 7.38
N GLU A 256 -12.18 11.26 6.91
CA GLU A 256 -12.87 12.31 7.64
C GLU A 256 -13.54 11.78 8.90
N GLN A 257 -13.95 12.70 9.79
CA GLN A 257 -14.62 12.34 11.03
C GLN A 257 -15.80 11.38 10.81
N TYR A 258 -15.91 10.37 11.67
CA TYR A 258 -17.00 9.41 11.64
C TYR A 258 -17.45 8.99 13.05
N PRO A 259 -18.71 8.58 13.24
CA PRO A 259 -19.19 8.03 14.49
C PRO A 259 -18.66 6.59 14.66
N SER A 260 -17.61 6.42 15.47
CA SER A 260 -16.98 5.11 15.67
C SER A 260 -17.88 4.16 16.48
N ASN A 261 -17.95 2.91 16.03
CA ASN A 261 -18.53 1.77 16.73
C ASN A 261 -17.75 0.50 16.34
N ALA A 262 -17.99 -0.63 17.02
CA ALA A 262 -17.17 -1.83 16.85
C ALA A 262 -17.07 -2.33 15.38
N SER A 263 -18.16 -2.37 14.63
CA SER A 263 -18.14 -2.84 13.24
C SER A 263 -17.50 -1.82 12.30
N CYS A 264 -17.78 -0.53 12.49
CA CYS A 264 -17.17 0.53 11.69
C CYS A 264 -15.66 0.60 11.91
N ARG A 265 -15.22 0.53 13.17
CA ARG A 265 -13.80 0.50 13.55
C ARG A 265 -13.10 -0.72 12.93
N ALA A 266 -13.71 -1.90 12.99
CA ALA A 266 -13.14 -3.09 12.36
C ALA A 266 -12.98 -2.94 10.84
N ALA A 267 -13.94 -2.32 10.16
CA ALA A 267 -13.85 -2.05 8.72
C ALA A 267 -12.74 -1.02 8.39
N VAL A 268 -12.69 0.10 9.13
CA VAL A 268 -11.67 1.15 8.93
C VAL A 268 -10.26 0.61 9.20
N LEU A 269 -10.04 -0.09 10.32
CA LEU A 269 -8.74 -0.67 10.65
C LEU A 269 -8.32 -1.75 9.63
N SER A 270 -9.26 -2.55 9.12
CA SER A 270 -8.97 -3.51 8.04
C SER A 270 -8.63 -2.83 6.71
N PHE A 271 -9.34 -1.75 6.34
CA PHE A 271 -9.00 -0.92 5.19
C PHE A 271 -7.59 -0.34 5.32
N LEU A 272 -7.29 0.29 6.46
CA LEU A 272 -5.97 0.87 6.74
C LEU A 272 -4.86 -0.19 6.78
N SER A 273 -5.17 -1.42 7.16
CA SER A 273 -4.19 -2.52 7.11
C SER A 273 -3.83 -2.87 5.66
N GLY A 274 -4.82 -3.04 4.78
CA GLY A 274 -4.59 -3.29 3.36
C GLY A 274 -3.90 -2.11 2.66
N TRP A 275 -4.22 -0.88 3.07
CA TRP A 275 -3.53 0.33 2.64
C TRP A 275 -2.05 0.32 3.03
N THR A 276 -1.77 0.04 4.30
CA THR A 276 -0.42 0.06 4.87
C THR A 276 0.49 -0.99 4.23
N GLU A 277 0.05 -2.25 4.24
CA GLU A 277 0.82 -3.36 3.69
C GLU A 277 1.11 -3.17 2.20
N GLN A 278 0.12 -2.69 1.44
CA GLN A 278 0.31 -2.46 0.01
C GLN A 278 1.23 -1.27 -0.26
N LEU A 279 1.16 -0.18 0.51
CA LEU A 279 2.14 0.92 0.36
C LEU A 279 3.56 0.45 0.68
N HIS A 280 3.75 -0.38 1.71
CA HIS A 280 5.05 -0.99 1.99
C HIS A 280 5.55 -1.85 0.83
N VAL A 281 4.69 -2.68 0.22
CA VAL A 281 5.02 -3.44 -1.02
C VAL A 281 5.43 -2.50 -2.16
N ARG A 282 4.80 -1.32 -2.24
CA ARG A 282 5.09 -0.30 -3.27
C ARG A 282 6.27 0.61 -2.90
N GLY A 283 6.91 0.40 -1.75
CA GLY A 283 8.07 1.16 -1.29
C GLY A 283 7.72 2.54 -0.69
N TYR A 284 6.49 2.76 -0.27
CA TYR A 284 6.02 3.99 0.39
C TYR A 284 5.69 3.73 1.86
N LEU A 285 5.72 4.78 2.67
CA LEU A 285 5.19 4.76 4.03
C LEU A 285 3.70 5.14 4.02
N ALA A 286 2.96 4.60 4.97
CA ALA A 286 1.52 4.78 5.13
C ALA A 286 1.21 5.72 6.30
N GLY A 287 0.63 6.87 5.97
CA GLY A 287 0.03 7.79 6.92
C GLY A 287 -1.49 7.73 6.89
N MET A 288 -2.13 8.27 7.93
CA MET A 288 -3.56 8.52 7.95
C MET A 288 -3.86 9.92 8.52
N TYR A 289 -4.72 10.67 7.86
CA TYR A 289 -5.39 11.84 8.41
C TYR A 289 -6.79 11.47 8.94
N SER A 290 -7.14 11.94 10.14
CA SER A 290 -8.51 11.88 10.67
C SER A 290 -8.71 12.77 11.88
N SER A 291 -9.96 12.91 12.34
CA SER A 291 -10.27 13.57 13.62
C SER A 291 -9.59 12.85 14.80
N GLY A 292 -9.00 13.65 15.70
CA GLY A 292 -8.51 13.19 17.01
C GLY A 292 -9.55 12.34 17.74
N SER A 293 -10.81 12.79 17.74
CA SER A 293 -11.91 12.16 18.47
C SER A 293 -12.47 10.88 17.83
N SER A 294 -12.07 10.52 16.60
CA SER A 294 -12.56 9.33 15.89
C SER A 294 -11.43 8.45 15.37
N GLY A 295 -10.94 8.68 14.15
CA GLY A 295 -10.03 7.76 13.47
C GLY A 295 -8.68 7.67 14.14
N ILE A 296 -8.16 8.79 14.65
CA ILE A 296 -6.90 8.81 15.42
C ILE A 296 -7.05 8.01 16.71
N LYS A 297 -8.14 8.21 17.43
CA LYS A 297 -8.43 7.43 18.63
C LYS A 297 -8.53 5.93 18.32
N ASP A 298 -9.23 5.55 17.24
CA ASP A 298 -9.37 4.15 16.83
C ASP A 298 -8.01 3.50 16.50
N VAL A 299 -7.13 4.18 15.75
CA VAL A 299 -5.80 3.61 15.41
C VAL A 299 -4.87 3.56 16.63
N CYS A 300 -4.95 4.53 17.54
CA CYS A 300 -4.15 4.52 18.76
C CYS A 300 -4.64 3.48 19.78
N GLU A 301 -5.95 3.24 19.89
CA GLU A 301 -6.49 2.13 20.69
C GLU A 301 -6.11 0.77 20.10
N ALA A 302 -5.88 0.69 18.79
CA ALA A 302 -5.45 -0.53 18.09
C ALA A 302 -3.91 -0.65 17.97
N TYR A 303 -3.12 0.26 18.56
CA TYR A 303 -1.68 0.38 18.30
C TYR A 303 -0.90 -0.93 18.47
N ASP A 304 -1.19 -1.68 19.54
CA ASP A 304 -0.55 -2.97 19.86
C ASP A 304 -1.41 -4.19 19.49
N ASN A 305 -2.50 -3.99 18.74
CA ASN A 305 -3.34 -5.10 18.29
C ASN A 305 -2.72 -5.73 17.02
N PRO A 306 -2.21 -6.97 17.08
CA PRO A 306 -1.55 -7.61 15.94
C PRO A 306 -2.54 -8.02 14.83
N SER A 307 -3.84 -7.85 15.03
CA SER A 307 -4.86 -8.12 14.01
C SER A 307 -4.90 -7.06 12.90
N TYR A 308 -4.28 -5.89 13.14
CA TYR A 308 -4.26 -4.76 12.21
C TYR A 308 -2.83 -4.31 11.96
N ALA A 309 -2.50 -3.98 10.71
CA ALA A 309 -1.19 -3.42 10.40
C ALA A 309 -1.12 -2.00 10.96
N ARG A 310 0.01 -1.68 11.58
CA ARG A 310 0.26 -0.37 12.19
C ARG A 310 0.66 0.62 11.10
N LEU A 311 0.01 1.77 11.05
CA LEU A 311 0.44 2.90 10.22
C LEU A 311 1.87 3.34 10.59
N ASP A 312 2.57 3.96 9.65
CA ASP A 312 3.91 4.50 9.92
C ASP A 312 3.82 5.89 10.56
N GLN A 313 2.78 6.67 10.22
CA GLN A 313 2.55 8.02 10.73
C GLN A 313 1.06 8.32 10.91
N ILE A 314 0.75 9.25 11.82
CA ILE A 314 -0.62 9.75 12.04
C ILE A 314 -0.67 11.27 11.83
N TRP A 315 -1.78 11.75 11.27
CA TRP A 315 -2.07 13.17 11.09
C TRP A 315 -3.38 13.51 11.79
N ILE A 316 -3.22 14.17 12.93
CA ILE A 316 -4.27 14.41 13.91
C ILE A 316 -5.02 15.68 13.55
N ALA A 317 -6.31 15.61 13.27
CA ALA A 317 -7.16 16.80 13.18
C ALA A 317 -7.73 17.13 14.56
N TRP A 318 -7.14 18.14 15.22
CA TRP A 318 -7.58 18.65 16.51
C TRP A 318 -7.36 20.16 16.56
N TRP A 319 -8.40 20.93 16.26
CA TRP A 319 -8.28 22.39 16.13
C TRP A 319 -8.21 23.11 17.49
N ASN A 320 -7.10 22.91 18.20
CA ASN A 320 -6.83 23.49 19.53
C ASN A 320 -6.00 24.79 19.46
N GLY A 321 -5.54 25.18 18.28
CA GLY A 321 -4.74 26.38 18.04
C GLY A 321 -3.26 26.27 18.44
N VAL A 322 -2.78 25.09 18.86
CA VAL A 322 -1.41 24.89 19.35
C VAL A 322 -0.55 24.20 18.29
N ALA A 323 0.53 24.86 17.89
CA ALA A 323 1.43 24.39 16.85
C ALA A 323 2.49 23.42 17.43
N ASP A 324 2.05 22.20 17.75
CA ASP A 324 2.84 21.06 18.21
C ASP A 324 2.30 19.75 17.61
N THR A 325 2.80 18.59 18.07
CA THR A 325 2.28 17.26 17.70
C THR A 325 1.63 16.52 18.87
N ASP A 326 1.16 17.26 19.88
CA ASP A 326 0.43 16.67 21.00
C ASP A 326 -0.94 16.15 20.52
N ALA A 327 -1.27 14.92 20.92
CA ALA A 327 -2.54 14.29 20.62
C ALA A 327 -3.53 14.36 21.80
N GLY A 328 -3.11 14.92 22.94
CA GLY A 328 -3.87 15.00 24.17
C GLY A 328 -4.41 13.63 24.59
N SER A 329 -5.68 13.58 24.98
CA SER A 329 -6.33 12.32 25.37
C SER A 329 -6.68 11.38 24.21
N TYR A 330 -6.41 11.77 22.95
CA TYR A 330 -6.78 10.96 21.78
C TYR A 330 -5.76 9.88 21.44
N CYS A 331 -4.49 10.08 21.78
CA CYS A 331 -3.42 9.11 21.54
C CYS A 331 -2.35 9.23 22.63
N ALA A 332 -1.96 8.11 23.24
CA ALA A 332 -0.92 8.12 24.27
C ALA A 332 0.43 8.56 23.70
N ASP A 333 1.22 9.34 24.46
CA ASP A 333 2.53 9.86 24.04
C ASP A 333 3.52 8.81 23.59
N ALA A 334 3.44 7.60 24.16
CA ALA A 334 4.31 6.48 23.78
C ALA A 334 4.03 5.95 22.35
N TYR A 335 2.84 6.18 21.80
CA TYR A 335 2.46 5.71 20.48
C TYR A 335 2.85 6.73 19.43
N TYR A 336 3.49 6.30 18.34
CA TYR A 336 3.98 7.22 17.31
C TYR A 336 4.96 8.28 17.85
N ALA A 337 5.68 7.95 18.93
CA ALA A 337 6.61 8.87 19.61
C ALA A 337 7.88 9.17 18.81
N ASP A 338 8.14 8.39 17.77
CA ASP A 338 9.43 8.36 17.09
C ASP A 338 9.50 9.32 15.90
N GLN A 339 9.01 10.55 16.07
CA GLN A 339 8.75 11.54 15.00
C GLN A 339 7.86 10.93 13.91
N GLN A 340 6.62 10.60 14.29
CA GLN A 340 5.64 9.94 13.42
C GLN A 340 4.28 10.67 13.44
N ARG A 341 4.29 11.97 13.78
CA ARG A 341 3.05 12.73 14.03
C ARG A 341 3.00 14.00 13.18
N VAL A 342 1.82 14.26 12.65
CA VAL A 342 1.40 15.54 12.08
C VAL A 342 0.15 15.97 12.83
N HIS A 343 -0.06 17.27 12.99
CA HIS A 343 -1.21 17.83 13.69
C HIS A 343 -1.78 19.00 12.90
N GLN A 344 -3.03 18.87 12.44
CA GLN A 344 -3.82 19.98 11.94
C GLN A 344 -4.44 20.70 13.13
N TYR A 345 -3.82 21.80 13.54
CA TYR A 345 -4.17 22.52 14.77
C TYR A 345 -5.14 23.69 14.55
N ALA A 346 -5.43 24.04 13.29
CA ALA A 346 -6.49 24.98 12.92
C ALA A 346 -6.94 24.71 11.48
N GLY A 347 -8.24 24.74 11.22
CA GLY A 347 -8.80 24.63 9.87
C GLY A 347 -9.48 25.90 9.39
N GLU A 348 -9.57 26.02 8.08
CA GLU A 348 -10.35 27.00 7.33
C GLU A 348 -9.97 28.47 7.62
N VAL A 349 -8.68 28.71 7.89
CA VAL A 349 -8.15 30.05 8.21
C VAL A 349 -7.71 30.78 6.94
N THR A 350 -7.96 32.08 6.89
CA THR A 350 -7.50 32.95 5.79
C THR A 350 -6.24 33.69 6.23
N GLU A 351 -5.17 33.56 5.46
CA GLU A 351 -3.89 34.22 5.72
C GLU A 351 -3.35 34.93 4.50
N THR A 352 -2.57 35.99 4.73
CA THR A 352 -1.90 36.77 3.70
C THR A 352 -0.42 36.82 3.99
N TRP A 353 0.38 36.32 3.04
CA TRP A 353 1.85 36.34 3.10
C TRP A 353 2.42 36.79 1.77
N GLY A 354 3.41 37.71 1.81
CA GLY A 354 4.00 38.25 0.58
C GLY A 354 2.98 38.91 -0.35
N GLY A 355 1.90 39.48 0.21
CA GLY A 355 0.80 40.09 -0.54
C GLY A 355 -0.20 39.11 -1.16
N VAL A 356 -0.05 37.78 -0.96
CA VAL A 356 -0.95 36.77 -1.52
C VAL A 356 -1.80 36.13 -0.42
N THR A 357 -3.12 36.15 -0.60
CA THR A 357 -4.09 35.59 0.36
C THR A 357 -4.51 34.19 -0.05
N MET A 358 -4.53 33.25 0.91
CA MET A 358 -5.08 31.90 0.72
C MET A 358 -5.92 31.48 1.93
N LYS A 359 -6.90 30.60 1.68
CA LYS A 359 -7.57 29.83 2.72
C LYS A 359 -6.83 28.51 2.91
N ILE A 360 -6.41 28.22 4.13
CA ILE A 360 -5.56 27.08 4.47
C ILE A 360 -6.05 26.40 5.74
N ASP A 361 -5.60 25.17 5.93
CA ASP A 361 -5.54 24.52 7.22
C ASP A 361 -4.09 24.52 7.72
N ARG A 362 -3.87 24.85 9.00
CA ARG A 362 -2.54 24.94 9.59
C ARG A 362 -2.11 23.60 10.18
N ASN A 363 -0.90 23.19 9.83
CA ASN A 363 -0.31 21.94 10.28
C ASN A 363 1.01 22.17 11.02
N TYR A 364 1.32 21.28 11.95
CA TYR A 364 2.65 21.12 12.52
C TYR A 364 3.10 19.68 12.34
N LEU A 365 4.32 19.51 11.83
CA LEU A 365 4.90 18.23 11.51
C LEU A 365 6.03 17.96 12.49
N ASP A 366 6.11 16.73 12.98
CA ASP A 366 7.29 16.13 13.56
C ASP A 366 7.41 14.71 13.00
N VAL A 367 8.00 14.64 11.81
CA VAL A 367 8.07 13.43 10.99
C VAL A 367 9.49 13.14 10.59
N ARG A 368 9.87 11.87 10.59
CA ARG A 368 11.13 11.42 10.00
C ARG A 368 10.93 10.23 9.10
N VAL A 369 11.83 10.11 8.12
CA VAL A 369 12.02 8.86 7.38
C VAL A 369 12.88 7.95 8.25
N THR A 370 12.31 7.40 9.33
CA THR A 370 13.02 6.41 10.15
C THR A 370 13.08 5.04 9.52
N GLN A 371 12.22 4.83 8.54
CA GLN A 371 12.00 3.55 7.93
C GLN A 371 12.34 3.71 6.46
N THR A 372 13.36 2.99 6.00
CA THR A 372 13.11 2.24 4.77
C THR A 372 11.79 1.51 5.04
N PRO A 373 10.68 1.79 4.32
CA PRO A 373 9.41 1.08 4.55
C PRO A 373 9.79 -0.37 4.68
N PRO A 374 9.46 -1.07 5.80
CA PRO A 374 10.11 -2.31 6.17
C PRO A 374 10.18 -3.12 4.90
N GLN A 375 11.39 -3.21 4.32
CA GLN A 375 11.53 -3.73 2.97
C GLN A 375 10.95 -5.11 3.12
N GLN A 376 9.77 -5.36 2.53
CA GLN A 376 8.98 -6.54 2.86
C GLN A 376 9.95 -7.69 2.74
N TRP A 377 10.36 -8.21 3.91
CA TRP A 377 11.49 -9.10 3.92
C TRP A 377 10.94 -10.30 3.18
N THR A 378 11.45 -10.51 1.99
CA THR A 378 10.99 -11.55 1.12
C THR A 378 12.20 -12.41 0.81
N THR A 379 11.98 -13.69 0.93
CA THR A 379 12.96 -14.69 0.53
C THR A 379 12.24 -15.70 -0.33
N THR A 380 12.89 -16.10 -1.40
CA THR A 380 12.44 -17.18 -2.26
C THR A 380 13.44 -18.31 -2.13
N ILE A 381 12.97 -19.50 -1.80
CA ILE A 381 13.77 -20.72 -1.72
C ILE A 381 13.27 -21.66 -2.80
N ASP A 382 14.12 -21.91 -3.79
CA ASP A 382 13.93 -22.90 -4.86
C ASP A 382 14.46 -24.28 -4.42
N ASN A 383 14.00 -25.37 -5.02
CA ASN A 383 14.45 -26.72 -4.68
C ASN A 383 15.91 -27.02 -5.08
N SER A 384 16.55 -26.13 -5.84
CA SER A 384 17.99 -26.14 -6.12
C SER A 384 18.82 -25.25 -5.18
N ALA A 385 18.18 -24.54 -4.25
CA ALA A 385 18.87 -23.64 -3.33
C ALA A 385 19.81 -24.40 -2.38
N SER A 386 21.13 -24.24 -2.58
CA SER A 386 22.16 -24.82 -1.73
C SER A 386 21.99 -24.40 -0.26
N GLY A 387 21.85 -25.39 0.63
CA GLY A 387 21.57 -25.16 2.06
C GLY A 387 20.17 -24.63 2.38
N GLY A 388 19.38 -24.26 1.36
CA GLY A 388 17.99 -23.79 1.47
C GLY A 388 16.96 -24.89 1.27
N PHE A 389 17.30 -25.97 0.58
CA PHE A 389 16.39 -27.09 0.35
C PHE A 389 17.01 -28.43 0.75
N THR A 390 16.21 -29.30 1.40
CA THR A 390 16.61 -30.67 1.75
C THR A 390 15.46 -31.64 1.54
N ALA A 391 15.75 -32.82 0.99
CA ALA A 391 14.79 -33.90 0.81
C ALA A 391 15.52 -35.25 0.87
N SER A 392 14.81 -36.33 1.18
CA SER A 392 15.37 -37.68 1.17
C SER A 392 15.70 -38.17 -0.25
N THR A 393 16.39 -39.30 -0.36
CA THR A 393 16.66 -39.97 -1.64
C THR A 393 15.40 -40.49 -2.33
N ALA A 394 14.24 -40.50 -1.66
CA ALA A 394 12.98 -40.92 -2.24
C ALA A 394 12.28 -39.82 -3.07
N TRP A 395 12.86 -38.62 -3.12
CA TRP A 395 12.42 -37.52 -3.98
C TRP A 395 13.26 -37.47 -5.25
N GLY A 396 12.63 -37.83 -6.38
CA GLY A 396 13.22 -37.67 -7.70
C GLY A 396 13.27 -36.21 -8.14
N THR A 397 13.99 -35.94 -9.21
CA THR A 397 14.10 -34.61 -9.84
C THR A 397 13.53 -34.66 -11.26
N SER A 398 12.75 -33.66 -11.65
CA SER A 398 12.18 -33.54 -12.99
C SER A 398 12.25 -32.10 -13.50
N ALA A 399 12.44 -31.93 -14.80
CA ALA A 399 12.31 -30.65 -15.49
C ALA A 399 11.18 -30.68 -16.55
N TYR A 400 10.30 -31.70 -16.50
CA TYR A 400 9.29 -31.96 -17.52
C TYR A 400 8.35 -30.77 -17.76
N SER A 401 7.78 -30.22 -16.68
CA SER A 401 6.82 -29.12 -16.81
C SER A 401 7.53 -27.78 -17.07
N GLY A 402 7.06 -27.04 -18.07
CA GLY A 402 7.48 -25.65 -18.31
C GLY A 402 6.96 -24.65 -17.25
N GLN A 403 6.08 -25.10 -16.35
CA GLN A 403 5.56 -24.29 -15.25
C GLN A 403 6.45 -24.31 -14.00
N ARG A 404 7.54 -25.06 -13.98
CA ARG A 404 8.46 -25.13 -12.84
C ARG A 404 9.07 -23.75 -12.51
N PHE A 405 9.35 -23.50 -11.25
CA PHE A 405 10.24 -22.42 -10.85
C PHE A 405 11.69 -22.90 -11.04
N GLY A 406 12.60 -21.98 -11.37
CA GLY A 406 14.00 -22.36 -11.58
C GLY A 406 14.22 -23.39 -12.71
N THR A 407 15.09 -24.37 -12.46
CA THR A 407 15.59 -25.30 -13.50
C THR A 407 14.90 -26.66 -13.50
N ASP A 408 14.43 -27.12 -12.33
CA ASP A 408 13.80 -28.42 -12.10
C ASP A 408 12.86 -28.33 -10.88
N TYR A 409 12.25 -29.45 -10.49
CA TYR A 409 11.46 -29.59 -9.26
C TYR A 409 11.60 -31.01 -8.72
N ARG A 410 11.28 -31.21 -7.44
CA ARG A 410 11.26 -32.54 -6.82
C ARG A 410 9.88 -33.18 -6.90
N PHE A 411 9.85 -34.50 -7.05
CA PHE A 411 8.61 -35.26 -7.05
C PHE A 411 8.76 -36.61 -6.35
N THR A 412 7.64 -37.12 -5.81
CA THR A 412 7.59 -38.46 -5.21
C THR A 412 6.16 -39.02 -5.18
N SER A 413 6.02 -40.33 -4.99
CA SER A 413 4.70 -40.97 -4.81
C SER A 413 4.23 -40.84 -3.35
N PRO A 414 2.95 -40.64 -3.07
CA PRO A 414 2.46 -40.58 -1.68
C PRO A 414 2.64 -41.93 -0.97
N VAL A 415 2.93 -41.89 0.34
CA VAL A 415 3.00 -43.08 1.22
C VAL A 415 2.43 -42.77 2.61
N SER A 416 2.09 -43.79 3.38
CA SER A 416 1.58 -43.70 4.75
C SER A 416 2.66 -43.36 5.79
N SER A 417 3.67 -42.58 5.41
CA SER A 417 4.79 -42.18 6.27
C SER A 417 5.21 -40.76 5.91
N SER A 418 5.49 -39.94 6.93
CA SER A 418 5.99 -38.58 6.71
C SER A 418 7.45 -38.63 6.27
N ASP A 419 7.72 -38.09 5.09
CA ASP A 419 9.05 -37.83 4.53
C ASP A 419 8.92 -36.49 3.81
N VAL A 420 9.57 -35.47 4.37
CA VAL A 420 9.28 -34.07 4.08
C VAL A 420 10.43 -33.45 3.29
N ALA A 421 10.10 -32.83 2.17
CA ALA A 421 11.00 -31.92 1.48
C ALA A 421 10.95 -30.54 2.15
N TRP A 422 12.02 -30.14 2.84
CA TRP A 422 12.09 -28.94 3.66
C TRP A 422 12.75 -27.77 2.93
N PHE A 423 12.08 -26.62 3.01
CA PHE A 423 12.59 -25.29 2.66
C PHE A 423 13.03 -24.57 3.94
N ARG A 424 14.32 -24.26 4.00
CA ARG A 424 15.03 -23.64 5.12
C ARG A 424 15.26 -22.17 4.83
N SER A 425 15.03 -21.31 5.82
CA SER A 425 15.32 -19.88 5.71
C SER A 425 15.67 -19.22 7.04
N THR A 426 16.34 -18.08 6.98
CA THR A 426 16.68 -17.20 8.12
C THR A 426 15.64 -16.10 8.23
N ILE A 427 14.70 -16.27 9.16
CA ILE A 427 13.67 -15.26 9.42
C ILE A 427 14.28 -14.11 10.25
N PRO A 428 14.20 -12.84 9.81
CA PRO A 428 14.92 -11.74 10.44
C PRO A 428 14.36 -11.35 11.81
N ALA A 429 13.05 -11.53 12.01
CA ALA A 429 12.36 -11.21 13.26
C ALA A 429 11.13 -12.10 13.45
N THR A 430 10.78 -12.42 14.69
CA THR A 430 9.52 -13.13 14.98
C THR A 430 8.36 -12.22 14.59
N GLY A 431 7.40 -12.72 13.81
CA GLY A 431 6.31 -11.91 13.30
C GLY A 431 5.43 -12.66 12.32
N SER A 432 4.47 -11.96 11.73
CA SER A 432 3.58 -12.52 10.71
C SER A 432 4.26 -12.53 9.35
N TYR A 433 4.11 -13.64 8.62
CA TYR A 433 4.64 -13.81 7.27
C TYR A 433 3.60 -14.51 6.39
N GLU A 434 3.37 -13.97 5.20
CA GLU A 434 2.67 -14.68 4.14
C GLU A 434 3.58 -15.77 3.56
N ILE A 435 3.03 -16.97 3.41
CA ILE A 435 3.69 -18.09 2.73
C ILE A 435 3.01 -18.28 1.38
N SER A 436 3.78 -18.12 0.31
CA SER A 436 3.39 -18.48 -1.05
C SER A 436 4.19 -19.67 -1.53
N VAL A 437 3.56 -20.56 -2.28
CA VAL A 437 4.20 -21.74 -2.87
C VAL A 437 4.10 -21.69 -4.38
N TRP A 438 5.08 -22.24 -5.06
CA TRP A 438 5.08 -22.46 -6.49
C TRP A 438 5.14 -23.96 -6.75
N TYR A 439 4.42 -24.42 -7.76
CA TYR A 439 4.49 -25.78 -8.27
C TYR A 439 4.00 -25.81 -9.73
N PRO A 440 4.47 -26.76 -10.56
CA PRO A 440 3.84 -27.07 -11.83
C PRO A 440 2.49 -27.75 -11.59
N ALA A 441 1.47 -27.40 -12.38
CA ALA A 441 0.18 -28.07 -12.33
C ALA A 441 0.06 -29.13 -13.42
N ASP A 442 -0.36 -30.34 -13.01
CA ASP A 442 -0.60 -31.47 -13.91
C ASP A 442 -1.71 -32.38 -13.33
N PRO A 443 -2.61 -32.94 -14.15
CA PRO A 443 -3.64 -33.88 -13.68
C PRO A 443 -3.10 -35.10 -12.93
N GLY A 444 -1.86 -35.52 -13.19
CA GLY A 444 -1.16 -36.61 -12.52
C GLY A 444 -0.57 -36.24 -11.15
N TYR A 445 -0.65 -34.97 -10.73
CA TYR A 445 -0.13 -34.52 -9.43
C TYR A 445 -1.17 -34.59 -8.32
N ASN A 446 -0.70 -34.45 -7.08
CA ASN A 446 -1.49 -34.73 -5.91
C ASN A 446 -2.52 -33.64 -5.65
N ASN A 447 -3.78 -34.05 -5.50
CA ASN A 447 -4.90 -33.14 -5.29
C ASN A 447 -5.05 -32.63 -3.84
N GLN A 448 -4.26 -33.16 -2.91
CA GLN A 448 -4.28 -32.82 -1.48
C GLN A 448 -2.86 -32.84 -0.90
N THR A 449 -1.92 -32.13 -1.54
CA THR A 449 -0.53 -32.05 -1.08
C THR A 449 -0.46 -31.28 0.25
N PRO A 450 0.03 -31.89 1.33
CA PRO A 450 0.22 -31.21 2.61
C PRO A 450 1.50 -30.37 2.61
N TYR A 451 1.32 -29.06 2.78
CA TYR A 451 2.38 -28.12 3.10
C TYR A 451 2.42 -27.88 4.61
N LEU A 452 3.54 -28.15 5.25
CA LEU A 452 3.80 -27.91 6.66
C LEU A 452 4.44 -26.53 6.83
N VAL A 453 3.93 -25.71 7.74
CA VAL A 453 4.50 -24.40 8.09
C VAL A 453 4.87 -24.39 9.57
N GLU A 454 6.15 -24.19 9.86
CA GLU A 454 6.68 -24.13 11.23
C GLU A 454 6.37 -22.78 11.88
N THR A 455 5.36 -22.75 12.75
CA THR A 455 4.93 -21.52 13.45
C THR A 455 5.47 -21.46 14.87
N THR A 456 5.34 -20.29 15.52
CA THR A 456 5.66 -20.13 16.95
C THR A 456 4.84 -21.03 17.89
N THR A 457 3.72 -21.60 17.41
CA THR A 457 2.84 -22.48 18.20
C THR A 457 2.91 -23.95 17.77
N GLY A 458 3.87 -24.30 16.92
CA GLY A 458 4.04 -25.63 16.33
C GLY A 458 3.72 -25.68 14.84
N SER A 459 3.89 -26.86 14.25
CA SER A 459 3.71 -27.08 12.80
C SER A 459 2.22 -27.02 12.41
N ARG A 460 1.90 -26.28 11.33
CA ARG A 460 0.55 -26.18 10.75
C ARG A 460 0.54 -26.81 9.37
N SER A 461 -0.46 -27.63 9.07
CA SER A 461 -0.61 -28.28 7.76
C SER A 461 -1.67 -27.59 6.92
N VAL A 462 -1.35 -27.27 5.66
CA VAL A 462 -2.26 -26.73 4.65
C VAL A 462 -2.30 -27.66 3.45
N SER A 463 -3.49 -28.10 3.06
CA SER A 463 -3.68 -28.95 1.87
C SER A 463 -3.80 -28.11 0.61
N VAL A 464 -2.98 -28.40 -0.40
CA VAL A 464 -2.96 -27.72 -1.70
C VAL A 464 -3.23 -28.71 -2.83
N ASN A 465 -4.12 -28.34 -3.74
CA ASN A 465 -4.39 -29.12 -4.96
C ASN A 465 -3.39 -28.75 -6.06
N GLN A 466 -2.39 -29.62 -6.28
CA GLN A 466 -1.34 -29.39 -7.28
C GLN A 466 -1.77 -29.67 -8.72
N ARG A 467 -3.03 -30.01 -8.97
CA ARG A 467 -3.55 -30.16 -10.34
C ARG A 467 -3.98 -28.84 -10.98
N VAL A 468 -4.03 -27.77 -10.19
CA VAL A 468 -4.56 -26.46 -10.62
C VAL A 468 -3.68 -25.34 -10.10
N ASN A 469 -3.76 -24.17 -10.73
CA ASN A 469 -3.10 -22.94 -10.29
C ASN A 469 -1.56 -22.99 -10.27
N GLY A 470 -0.94 -23.94 -10.98
CA GLY A 470 0.51 -24.04 -11.10
C GLY A 470 1.11 -23.00 -12.05
N GLY A 471 2.44 -22.87 -12.03
CA GLY A 471 3.16 -21.86 -12.83
C GLY A 471 2.97 -20.42 -12.34
N ARG A 472 2.57 -20.26 -11.07
CA ARG A 472 2.41 -18.97 -10.37
C ARG A 472 2.55 -19.16 -8.87
N TRP A 473 2.77 -18.07 -8.15
CA TRP A 473 2.75 -18.05 -6.68
C TRP A 473 1.31 -18.22 -6.16
N VAL A 474 1.11 -19.21 -5.30
CA VAL A 474 -0.15 -19.52 -4.62
C VAL A 474 0.04 -19.27 -3.13
N SER A 475 -0.67 -18.29 -2.56
CA SER A 475 -0.67 -18.07 -1.12
C SER A 475 -1.34 -19.24 -0.39
N ILE A 476 -0.68 -19.77 0.64
CA ILE A 476 -1.21 -20.83 1.51
C ILE A 476 -1.57 -20.30 2.91
N GLY A 477 -1.41 -19.00 3.14
CA GLY A 477 -1.83 -18.31 4.36
C GLY A 477 -0.76 -17.41 4.96
N VAL A 478 -1.16 -16.71 6.03
CA VAL A 478 -0.27 -15.88 6.87
C VAL A 478 -0.05 -16.60 8.20
N PHE A 479 1.20 -16.71 8.61
CA PHE A 479 1.61 -17.45 9.80
C PHE A 479 2.59 -16.64 10.64
N THR A 480 2.52 -16.79 11.96
CA THR A 480 3.53 -16.24 12.86
C THR A 480 4.76 -17.15 12.88
N LEU A 481 5.85 -16.71 12.27
CA LEU A 481 7.12 -17.43 12.26
C LEU A 481 8.05 -16.90 13.36
N ALA A 482 8.81 -17.80 13.99
CA ALA A 482 9.91 -17.41 14.86
C ALA A 482 11.12 -16.90 14.06
N ALA A 483 11.82 -15.89 14.59
CA ALA A 483 13.13 -15.44 14.09
C ALA A 483 14.14 -16.59 14.05
N GLY A 484 15.18 -16.43 13.23
CA GLY A 484 16.32 -17.33 13.13
C GLY A 484 16.23 -18.35 11.99
N THR A 485 17.34 -19.03 11.78
CA THR A 485 17.54 -20.01 10.70
C THR A 485 16.98 -21.37 11.06
N GLY A 486 16.12 -21.92 10.22
CA GLY A 486 15.57 -23.26 10.41
C GLY A 486 14.69 -23.69 9.25
N ASN A 487 14.17 -24.91 9.32
CA ASN A 487 13.12 -25.36 8.40
C ASN A 487 11.87 -24.54 8.67
N LYS A 488 11.28 -23.93 7.64
CA LYS A 488 10.13 -23.03 7.79
C LYS A 488 8.90 -23.56 7.06
N VAL A 489 9.09 -24.12 5.87
CA VAL A 489 8.02 -24.70 5.07
C VAL A 489 8.45 -26.06 4.56
N GLY A 490 7.59 -27.06 4.63
CA GLY A 490 7.88 -28.41 4.17
C GLY A 490 6.76 -28.96 3.28
N VAL A 491 7.09 -29.88 2.38
CA VAL A 491 6.10 -30.62 1.58
C VAL A 491 6.15 -32.08 1.99
N SER A 492 5.06 -32.59 2.55
CA SER A 492 4.97 -33.96 3.04
C SER A 492 4.40 -34.89 1.97
N ARG A 493 4.98 -36.07 1.79
CA ARG A 493 4.37 -37.13 0.96
C ARG A 493 3.31 -37.98 1.70
N TRP A 494 3.03 -37.67 2.96
CA TRP A 494 1.98 -38.33 3.73
C TRP A 494 0.63 -37.67 3.49
N THR A 495 -0.15 -38.22 2.56
CA THR A 495 -1.46 -37.68 2.16
C THR A 495 -2.41 -38.79 1.73
N SER A 496 -3.71 -38.55 1.89
CA SER A 496 -4.79 -39.36 1.32
C SER A 496 -5.09 -39.01 -0.15
N GLY A 497 -4.49 -37.92 -0.67
CA GLY A 497 -4.64 -37.50 -2.06
C GLY A 497 -3.97 -38.46 -3.04
N THR A 498 -4.39 -38.43 -4.30
CA THR A 498 -3.88 -39.30 -5.37
C THR A 498 -3.00 -38.55 -6.35
N GLY A 499 -1.98 -39.21 -6.89
CA GLY A 499 -1.00 -38.61 -7.82
C GLY A 499 0.29 -38.21 -7.12
N LEU A 500 1.29 -37.83 -7.93
CA LEU A 500 2.63 -37.46 -7.45
C LEU A 500 2.60 -36.18 -6.61
N VAL A 501 3.33 -36.16 -5.51
CA VAL A 501 3.56 -34.96 -4.71
C VAL A 501 4.77 -34.23 -5.26
N VAL A 502 4.65 -32.92 -5.47
CA VAL A 502 5.70 -32.06 -6.03
C VAL A 502 6.18 -31.02 -5.02
N ALA A 503 7.49 -30.75 -4.99
CA ALA A 503 8.09 -29.66 -4.24
C ALA A 503 9.03 -28.86 -5.17
N ASP A 504 8.75 -27.57 -5.32
CA ASP A 504 9.43 -26.70 -6.30
C ASP A 504 9.98 -25.45 -5.59
N ALA A 505 9.16 -24.43 -5.32
CA ALA A 505 9.65 -23.24 -4.61
C ALA A 505 8.67 -22.68 -3.56
N VAL A 506 9.24 -21.99 -2.58
CA VAL A 506 8.53 -21.29 -1.50
C VAL A 506 8.99 -19.83 -1.45
N ARG A 507 8.05 -18.92 -1.27
CA ARG A 507 8.30 -17.51 -0.97
C ARG A 507 7.71 -17.16 0.39
N ILE A 508 8.53 -16.58 1.26
CA ILE A 508 8.14 -16.11 2.58
C ILE A 508 8.25 -14.60 2.56
N THR A 509 7.16 -13.91 2.90
CA THR A 509 7.09 -12.44 2.84
C THR A 509 6.59 -11.90 4.17
N ARG A 510 7.35 -10.99 4.80
CA ARG A 510 6.91 -10.34 6.05
C ARG A 510 5.70 -9.45 5.77
N VAL A 511 4.64 -9.62 6.56
CA VAL A 511 3.42 -8.80 6.50
C VAL A 511 3.34 -7.77 7.61
#